data_AF-A0A973FXS6-F1
#
_entry.id   AF-A0A973FXS6-F1
#
_cell.length_a   1.000
_cell.length_b   1.000
_cell.length_c   1.000
_cell.angle_alpha   90.00
_cell.angle_beta   90.00
_cell.angle_gamma   90.00
#
_symmetry.space_group_name_H-M   'P 1'
#
loop_
_entity.id
_entity.type
_entity.pdbx_description
1 polymer ?
#
loop_
_entity_poly.entity_id
_entity_poly.type
_entity_poly.pdbx_seq_one_letter_code
_entity_poly.pdbx_strand_id
1 'polypeptide(L)'
;MDSIADFLFEVGMLGKTPRSGYQFLGSGKESVAEHILRTIFVGYVLCKMNPKLDEFRVLKMCTLHDLPEARTGDMNYVNKKYVNVDEEKAVRELTGGLSFGEDIKACIDEFNGKKTNEALT
;
A
#
# COMPACT_ATOMS: atom_id res chain seq x y z
N MET A 1 23.15 4.21 -4.78
CA MET A 1 22.45 3.71 -5.98
C MET A 1 21.84 2.36 -5.66
N ASP A 2 22.57 1.52 -4.93
CA ASP A 2 22.15 0.21 -4.40
C ASP A 2 20.81 0.27 -3.63
N SER A 3 20.65 1.18 -2.66
CA SER A 3 19.39 1.27 -1.89
C SER A 3 18.13 1.61 -2.70
N ILE A 4 18.28 2.37 -3.80
CA ILE A 4 17.16 2.67 -4.72
C ILE A 4 16.81 1.43 -5.53
N ALA A 5 17.82 0.69 -6.01
CA ALA A 5 17.60 -0.55 -6.72
C ALA A 5 16.90 -1.59 -5.82
N ASP A 6 17.38 -1.75 -4.58
CA ASP A 6 16.78 -2.65 -3.59
C ASP A 6 15.32 -2.29 -3.33
N PHE A 7 15.01 -1.00 -3.15
CA PHE A 7 13.64 -0.52 -3.01
C PHE A 7 12.76 -0.88 -4.22
N LEU A 8 13.25 -0.67 -5.44
CA LEU A 8 12.49 -1.00 -6.65
C LEU A 8 12.29 -2.52 -6.81
N PHE A 9 13.24 -3.34 -6.34
CA PHE A 9 13.07 -4.79 -6.28
C PHE A 9 11.97 -5.19 -5.29
N GLU A 10 11.95 -4.58 -4.11
CA GLU A 10 10.90 -4.79 -3.09
C GLU A 10 9.52 -4.38 -3.61
N VAL A 11 9.41 -3.22 -4.27
CA VAL A 11 8.17 -2.81 -4.96
C VAL A 11 7.74 -3.87 -5.99
N GLY A 12 8.69 -4.45 -6.72
CA GLY A 12 8.44 -5.54 -7.67
C GLY A 12 7.82 -6.79 -7.03
N MET A 13 8.07 -7.05 -5.74
CA MET A 13 7.49 -8.19 -5.02
C MET A 13 5.97 -8.09 -4.86
N LEU A 14 5.39 -6.89 -4.92
CA LEU A 14 3.93 -6.71 -4.90
C LEU A 14 3.26 -7.37 -6.11
N GLY A 15 3.95 -7.45 -7.25
CA GLY A 15 3.47 -8.18 -8.44
C GLY A 15 3.54 -9.71 -8.30
N LYS A 16 4.23 -10.22 -7.27
CA LYS A 16 4.31 -11.64 -6.93
C LYS A 16 3.51 -12.00 -5.68
N THR A 17 3.04 -10.99 -4.94
CA THR A 17 2.28 -11.16 -3.70
C THR A 17 0.80 -11.34 -4.05
N PRO A 18 0.19 -12.52 -3.80
CA PRO A 18 -1.21 -12.76 -4.10
C PRO A 18 -2.12 -12.10 -3.06
N ARG A 19 -3.28 -11.59 -3.49
CA ARG A 19 -4.35 -11.16 -2.59
C ARG A 19 -4.97 -12.38 -1.91
N SER A 20 -4.69 -12.53 -0.63
CA SER A 20 -5.04 -13.66 0.23
C SER A 20 -6.55 -13.81 0.47
N GLY A 21 -7.35 -12.75 0.29
CA GLY A 21 -8.81 -12.82 0.38
C GLY A 21 -9.45 -13.78 -0.63
N TYR A 22 -8.83 -13.96 -1.81
CA TYR A 22 -9.34 -14.86 -2.85
C TYR A 22 -9.13 -16.34 -2.55
N GLN A 23 -8.13 -16.70 -1.72
CA GLN A 23 -7.90 -18.09 -1.32
C GLN A 23 -9.13 -18.73 -0.68
N PHE A 24 -10.01 -17.92 -0.06
CA PHE A 24 -11.26 -18.36 0.54
C PHE A 24 -12.49 -18.22 -0.37
N LEU A 25 -12.42 -17.44 -1.45
CA LEU A 25 -13.58 -17.03 -2.25
C LEU A 25 -13.59 -17.55 -3.70
N GLY A 26 -12.54 -18.24 -4.17
CA GLY A 26 -12.54 -18.92 -5.47
C GLY A 26 -11.23 -18.89 -6.26
N SER A 27 -11.32 -18.96 -7.59
CA SER A 27 -10.19 -19.13 -8.54
C SER A 27 -9.41 -17.85 -8.90
N GLY A 28 -9.61 -16.76 -8.15
CA GLY A 28 -8.96 -15.47 -8.41
C GLY A 28 -7.44 -15.52 -8.21
N LYS A 29 -6.70 -14.78 -9.04
CA LYS A 29 -5.23 -14.66 -9.01
C LYS A 29 -4.76 -13.21 -9.00
N GLU A 30 -5.51 -12.32 -8.34
CA GLU A 30 -5.13 -10.90 -8.24
C GLU A 30 -3.86 -10.77 -7.40
N SER A 31 -2.89 -10.01 -7.89
CA SER A 31 -1.72 -9.58 -7.12
C SER A 31 -1.96 -8.26 -6.39
N VAL A 32 -1.17 -7.96 -5.36
CA VAL A 32 -1.23 -6.65 -4.67
C VAL A 32 -0.94 -5.50 -5.64
N ALA A 33 -0.04 -5.69 -6.62
CA ALA A 33 0.19 -4.67 -7.64
C ALA A 33 -1.03 -4.39 -8.53
N GLU A 34 -1.80 -5.42 -8.92
CA GLU A 34 -3.06 -5.26 -9.68
C GLU A 34 -4.13 -4.55 -8.83
N HIS A 35 -4.19 -4.87 -7.54
CA HIS A 35 -5.04 -4.17 -6.59
C HIS A 35 -4.69 -2.67 -6.53
N ILE A 36 -3.43 -2.33 -6.28
CA ILE A 36 -2.93 -0.95 -6.21
C ILE A 36 -3.28 -0.19 -7.50
N LEU A 37 -3.04 -0.79 -8.67
CA LEU A 37 -3.36 -0.15 -9.94
C LEU A 37 -4.86 0.21 -10.04
N ARG A 38 -5.75 -0.72 -9.69
CA ARG A 38 -7.19 -0.47 -9.69
C ARG A 38 -7.55 0.62 -8.66
N THR A 39 -6.97 0.58 -7.47
CA THR A 39 -7.19 1.56 -6.40
C THR A 39 -6.78 2.97 -6.84
N ILE A 40 -5.68 3.13 -7.57
CA ILE A 40 -5.26 4.42 -8.14
C ILE A 40 -6.33 5.00 -9.08
N PHE A 41 -6.88 4.19 -9.99
CA PHE A 41 -7.93 4.65 -10.90
C PHE A 41 -9.24 4.98 -10.18
N VAL A 42 -9.59 4.22 -9.14
CA VAL A 42 -10.74 4.54 -8.28
C VAL A 42 -10.51 5.87 -7.57
N GLY A 43 -9.35 6.06 -6.94
CA GLY A 43 -8.97 7.31 -6.27
C GLY A 43 -9.01 8.51 -7.22
N TYR A 44 -8.51 8.35 -8.45
CA TYR A 44 -8.59 9.38 -9.50
C TYR A 44 -10.04 9.77 -9.79
N VAL A 45 -10.94 8.80 -10.01
CA VAL A 45 -12.36 9.06 -10.27
C VAL A 45 -13.01 9.77 -9.09
N LEU A 46 -12.73 9.33 -7.86
CA LEU A 46 -13.27 9.95 -6.64
C LEU A 46 -12.82 11.41 -6.49
N CYS A 47 -11.57 11.72 -6.81
CA CYS A 47 -11.07 13.11 -6.83
C CYS A 47 -11.80 13.97 -7.87
N LYS A 48 -12.12 13.42 -9.05
CA LYS A 48 -12.93 14.16 -10.05
C LYS A 48 -14.38 14.39 -9.60
N MET A 49 -14.90 13.51 -8.75
CA MET A 49 -16.25 13.65 -8.18
C MET A 49 -16.29 14.57 -6.95
N ASN A 50 -15.18 14.75 -6.26
CA ASN A 50 -15.09 15.56 -5.05
C ASN A 50 -13.94 16.57 -5.12
N PRO A 51 -14.21 17.85 -5.50
CA PRO A 51 -13.18 18.87 -5.66
C PRO A 51 -12.53 19.33 -4.35
N LYS A 52 -12.98 18.83 -3.19
CA LYS A 52 -12.39 19.13 -1.88
C LYS A 52 -11.19 18.24 -1.55
N LEU A 53 -10.95 17.20 -2.34
CA LEU A 53 -9.84 16.27 -2.13
C LEU A 53 -8.58 16.79 -2.81
N ASP A 54 -7.44 16.61 -2.15
CA ASP A 54 -6.14 16.75 -2.79
C ASP A 54 -5.82 15.49 -3.61
N GLU A 55 -5.98 15.59 -4.93
CA GLU A 55 -5.73 14.50 -5.87
C GLU A 55 -4.31 13.95 -5.79
N PHE A 56 -3.29 14.80 -5.61
CA PHE A 56 -1.92 14.33 -5.53
C PHE A 56 -1.71 13.47 -4.28
N ARG A 57 -2.26 13.90 -3.15
CA ARG A 57 -2.19 13.14 -1.88
C ARG A 57 -2.95 11.82 -1.96
N VAL A 58 -4.16 11.81 -2.52
CA VAL A 58 -4.93 10.57 -2.72
C VAL A 58 -4.18 9.59 -3.61
N LEU A 59 -3.70 10.01 -4.78
CA LEU A 59 -3.02 9.10 -5.71
C LEU A 59 -1.70 8.57 -5.13
N LYS A 60 -0.97 9.41 -4.40
CA LYS A 60 0.23 8.97 -3.66
C LYS A 60 -0.12 7.92 -2.61
N MET A 61 -1.18 8.14 -1.85
CA MET A 61 -1.66 7.21 -0.84
C MET A 61 -2.10 5.87 -1.45
N CYS A 62 -2.91 5.90 -2.52
CA CYS A 62 -3.29 4.70 -3.27
C CYS A 62 -2.07 3.91 -3.76
N THR A 63 -0.98 4.59 -4.12
CA THR A 63 0.24 3.95 -4.60
C THR A 63 1.05 3.29 -3.48
N LEU A 64 1.04 3.86 -2.27
CA LEU A 64 1.95 3.47 -1.19
C LEU A 64 1.30 2.65 -0.06
N HIS A 65 -0.03 2.67 0.08
CA HIS A 65 -0.72 2.11 1.25
C HIS A 65 -0.41 0.63 1.51
N ASP A 66 -0.34 -0.20 0.47
CA ASP A 66 -0.04 -1.63 0.56
C ASP A 66 1.44 -1.96 0.32
N LEU A 67 2.33 -0.95 0.24
CA LEU A 67 3.78 -1.18 0.10
C LEU A 67 4.38 -2.10 1.18
N PRO A 68 3.94 -2.05 2.47
CA PRO A 68 4.45 -2.98 3.48
C PRO A 68 4.21 -4.46 3.13
N GLU A 69 3.17 -4.75 2.33
CA GLU A 69 2.82 -6.13 1.92
C GLU A 69 3.90 -6.79 1.07
N ALA A 70 4.84 -6.03 0.49
CA ALA A 70 6.03 -6.56 -0.18
C ALA A 70 6.85 -7.49 0.74
N ARG A 71 6.84 -7.20 2.06
CA ARG A 71 7.57 -7.97 3.07
C ARG A 71 6.67 -8.81 3.95
N THR A 72 5.46 -8.32 4.24
CA THR A 72 4.55 -8.98 5.20
C THR A 72 3.64 -10.00 4.53
N GLY A 73 3.43 -9.87 3.21
CA GLY A 73 2.31 -10.48 2.51
C GLY A 73 0.97 -9.80 2.84
N ASP A 74 -0.04 -10.04 1.99
CA ASP A 74 -1.42 -9.59 2.23
C ASP A 74 -2.06 -10.44 3.33
N MET A 75 -2.61 -9.78 4.36
CA MET A 75 -3.33 -10.45 5.43
C MET A 75 -4.84 -10.31 5.23
N ASN A 76 -5.51 -11.42 4.94
CA ASN A 76 -6.98 -11.43 4.90
C ASN A 76 -7.59 -11.29 6.30
N TYR A 77 -8.92 -11.17 6.31
CA TYR A 77 -9.73 -11.04 7.51
C TYR A 77 -9.50 -12.15 8.56
N VAL A 78 -9.20 -13.38 8.15
CA VAL A 78 -8.91 -14.48 9.08
C VAL A 78 -7.50 -14.34 9.65
N ASN A 79 -6.49 -14.04 8.82
CA ASN A 79 -5.13 -13.83 9.29
C ASN A 79 -5.05 -12.71 10.32
N LYS A 80 -5.76 -11.60 10.09
CA LYS A 80 -5.82 -10.44 11.02
C LYS A 80 -6.35 -10.78 12.42
N LYS A 81 -6.96 -11.94 12.63
CA LYS A 81 -7.39 -12.41 13.97
C LYS A 81 -6.27 -13.07 14.78
N TYR A 82 -5.24 -13.57 14.10
CA TYR A 82 -4.21 -14.43 14.70
C TYR A 82 -2.79 -13.94 14.46
N VAL A 83 -2.59 -13.06 13.47
CA VAL A 83 -1.29 -12.52 13.08
C VAL A 83 -1.25 -11.04 13.42
N ASN A 84 -0.26 -10.67 14.23
CA ASN A 84 0.11 -9.27 14.46
C ASN A 84 1.26 -8.92 13.53
N VAL A 85 0.99 -8.09 12.51
CA VAL A 85 2.01 -7.62 11.57
C VAL A 85 2.72 -6.41 12.17
N ASP A 86 4.05 -6.45 12.19
CA ASP A 86 4.89 -5.30 12.57
C ASP A 86 5.13 -4.42 11.34
N GLU A 87 4.07 -3.69 10.96
CA GLU A 87 4.07 -2.84 9.76
C GLU A 87 5.06 -1.67 9.90
N GLU A 88 5.21 -1.11 11.10
CA GLU A 88 6.16 -0.04 11.38
C GLU A 88 7.60 -0.49 11.12
N LYS A 89 7.96 -1.70 11.57
CA LYS A 89 9.27 -2.29 11.25
C LYS A 89 9.41 -2.55 9.75
N ALA A 90 8.40 -3.10 9.10
CA ALA A 90 8.42 -3.36 7.67
C ALA A 90 8.69 -2.07 6.87
N VAL A 91 7.97 -0.98 7.16
CA VAL A 91 8.18 0.32 6.53
C VAL A 91 9.56 0.87 6.84
N ARG A 92 9.97 0.91 8.12
CA ARG A 92 11.27 1.45 8.54
C ARG A 92 12.44 0.76 7.85
N GLU A 93 12.41 -0.57 7.76
CA GLU A 93 13.47 -1.33 7.11
C GLU A 93 13.40 -1.28 5.58
N LEU A 94 12.21 -1.08 5.00
CA LEU A 94 12.03 -0.91 3.55
C LEU A 94 12.54 0.47 3.09
N THR A 95 12.42 1.48 3.93
CA THR A 95 12.76 2.88 3.58
C THR A 95 14.09 3.37 4.15
N GLY A 96 14.74 2.63 5.05
CA GLY A 96 15.90 3.11 5.82
C GLY A 96 17.14 3.56 5.04
N GLY A 97 17.26 3.18 3.75
CA GLY A 97 18.35 3.62 2.86
C GLY A 97 17.97 4.71 1.86
N LEU A 98 16.76 5.26 1.95
CA LEU A 98 16.19 6.20 0.98
C LEU A 98 16.17 7.62 1.56
N SER A 99 16.64 8.60 0.80
CA SER A 99 16.59 10.02 1.20
C SER A 99 15.16 10.55 1.36
N PHE A 100 14.19 9.87 0.75
CA PHE A 100 12.75 10.16 0.81
C PHE A 100 11.99 9.12 1.66
N GLY A 101 12.68 8.34 2.51
CA GLY A 101 12.04 7.29 3.31
C GLY A 101 10.97 7.82 4.28
N GLU A 102 11.21 8.98 4.89
CA GLU A 102 10.23 9.64 5.77
C GLU A 102 8.97 10.08 5.04
N ASP A 103 9.09 10.45 3.76
CA ASP A 103 7.95 10.85 2.93
C ASP A 103 7.00 9.67 2.66
N ILE A 104 7.56 8.48 2.42
CA ILE A 104 6.79 7.24 2.30
C ILE A 104 6.12 6.89 3.64
N LYS A 105 6.90 6.91 4.73
CA LYS A 105 6.42 6.59 6.08
C LYS A 105 5.26 7.51 6.48
N ALA A 106 5.41 8.83 6.29
CA ALA A 106 4.37 9.79 6.62
C ALA A 106 3.08 9.56 5.82
N CYS A 107 3.19 9.16 4.56
CA CYS A 107 2.03 8.84 3.73
C CYS A 107 1.27 7.60 4.23
N ILE A 108 1.99 6.54 4.61
CA ILE A 108 1.42 5.32 5.19
C ILE A 108 0.82 5.59 6.57
N ASP A 109 1.50 6.36 7.41
CA ASP A 109 1.01 6.77 8.73
C ASP A 109 -0.30 7.59 8.60
N GLU A 110 -0.40 8.48 7.60
CA GLU A 110 -1.62 9.23 7.31
C GLU A 110 -2.78 8.28 6.92
N PHE A 111 -2.51 7.35 5.99
CA PHE A 111 -3.49 6.35 5.55
C PHE A 111 -4.02 5.53 6.72
N ASN A 112 -3.10 4.97 7.53
CA ASN A 112 -3.44 4.16 8.69
C ASN A 112 -4.18 4.96 9.76
N GLY A 113 -3.89 6.26 9.87
CA GLY A 113 -4.56 7.17 10.80
C GLY A 113 -6.04 7.38 10.51
N LYS A 114 -6.47 7.37 9.23
CA LYS A 114 -7.87 7.57 8.80
C LYS A 114 -8.53 8.83 9.38
N LYS A 115 -7.77 9.93 9.45
CA LYS A 115 -8.22 11.22 10.02
C LYS A 115 -8.46 12.30 8.96
N THR A 116 -7.81 12.19 7.81
CA THR A 116 -7.92 13.16 6.70
C THR A 116 -9.01 12.72 5.73
N ASN A 117 -9.53 13.66 4.94
CA ASN A 117 -10.50 13.31 3.90
C ASN A 117 -9.87 12.39 2.86
N GLU A 118 -8.58 12.61 2.57
CA GLU A 118 -7.80 11.81 1.65
C GLU A 118 -7.67 10.35 2.13
N ALA A 119 -7.41 10.12 3.42
CA ALA A 119 -7.30 8.77 4.00
C ALA A 119 -8.65 8.04 4.16
N LEU A 120 -9.77 8.76 4.04
CA LEU A 120 -11.12 8.22 4.15
C LEU A 120 -11.81 8.04 2.80
N THR A 121 -11.19 8.53 1.72
CA THR A 121 -11.68 8.42 0.34
C THR A 121 -11.36 7.04 -0.23
#